data_AF-A0A194X998-F1
#
_entry.id   AF-A0A194X998-F1
#
_cell.length_a   1.000
_cell.length_b   1.000
_cell.length_c   1.000
_cell.angle_alpha   90.00
_cell.angle_beta   90.00
_cell.angle_gamma   90.00
#
_symmetry.space_group_name_H-M   'P 1'
#
loop_
_entity.id
_entity.type
_entity.pdbx_description
1 polymer ?
#
loop_
_entity_poly.entity_id
_entity_poly.type
_entity_poly.pdbx_seq_one_letter_code
_entity_poly.pdbx_strand_id
1 'polypeptide(L)'
;MIIGFGLLTLLNASSSTGAWMVYQSMIAAGSSTILSSILPAIQTSLSDEDPAASTALFAFIRSFGAIWGIAIPVAVFNNQFHRLLYLIQGPAEGPPWRMDKHMIMLRAYLLTHFGNLRS
;
A
#
# COMPACT_ATOMS: atom_id res chain seq x y z
N MET A 1 16.64 10.94 3.16
CA MET A 1 17.01 10.81 4.58
C MET A 1 16.69 12.07 5.40
N ILE A 2 17.19 13.26 5.05
CA ILE A 2 17.04 14.50 5.86
C ILE A 2 15.57 14.88 6.11
N ILE A 3 14.73 14.80 5.08
CA ILE A 3 13.29 15.08 5.22
C ILE A 3 12.65 14.11 6.23
N GLY A 4 12.95 12.81 6.14
CA GLY A 4 12.43 11.81 7.08
C GLY A 4 12.84 12.07 8.54
N PHE A 5 14.10 12.48 8.79
CA PHE A 5 14.54 12.89 10.12
C PHE A 5 13.83 14.16 10.62
N GLY A 6 13.55 15.13 9.75
CA GLY A 6 12.74 16.32 10.09
C GLY A 6 11.27 16.00 10.39
N LEU A 7 10.71 14.94 9.80
CA LEU A 7 9.37 14.47 10.14
C LEU A 7 9.34 13.72 11.48
N LEU A 8 10.43 13.05 11.89
CA LEU A 8 10.53 12.45 13.23
C LEU A 8 10.46 13.49 14.36
N THR A 9 10.92 14.72 14.13
CA THR A 9 10.78 15.81 15.12
C THR A 9 9.33 16.28 15.33
N LEU A 10 8.41 15.96 14.42
CA LEU A 10 6.96 16.17 14.64
C LEU A 10 6.29 15.00 15.38
N LEU A 11 7.00 13.90 15.61
CA LEU A 11 6.43 12.73 16.26
C LEU A 11 6.36 12.97 17.77
N ASN A 12 5.14 13.04 18.29
CA ASN A 12 4.87 13.18 19.72
C ASN A 12 4.22 11.89 20.28
N ALA A 13 4.21 11.68 21.60
CA ALA A 13 3.74 10.44 22.24
C ALA A 13 2.25 10.12 21.97
N SER A 14 1.46 11.08 21.49
CA SER A 14 0.07 10.91 21.06
C SER A 14 -0.10 10.53 19.58
N SER A 15 1.00 10.40 18.82
CA SER A 15 0.95 10.18 17.37
C SER A 15 0.43 8.78 17.03
N SER A 16 -0.42 8.70 16.00
CA SER A 16 -1.04 7.43 15.62
C SER A 16 0.01 6.45 15.10
N THR A 17 -0.22 5.15 15.29
CA THR A 17 0.65 4.08 14.80
C THR A 17 0.96 4.22 13.30
N GLY A 18 0.00 4.75 12.51
CA GLY A 18 0.19 5.00 11.08
C GLY A 18 1.17 6.14 10.76
N ALA A 19 1.20 7.21 11.56
CA ALA A 19 2.09 8.35 11.32
C ALA A 19 3.57 7.98 11.48
N TRP A 20 3.92 7.28 12.56
CA TRP A 20 5.29 6.83 12.77
C TRP A 20 5.78 5.87 11.68
N MET A 21 4.92 4.97 11.23
CA MET A 21 5.24 3.99 10.18
C MET A 21 5.52 4.65 8.82
N VAL A 22 4.75 5.68 8.44
CA VAL A 22 5.00 6.47 7.23
C VAL A 22 6.33 7.22 7.32
N TYR A 23 6.68 7.75 8.50
CA TYR A 23 7.96 8.46 8.68
C TYR A 23 9.15 7.49 8.61
N GLN A 24 9.04 6.31 9.22
CA GLN A 24 10.06 5.26 9.16
C GLN A 24 10.27 4.72 7.73
N SER A 25 9.19 4.59 6.95
CA SER A 25 9.28 4.14 5.54
C SER A 25 9.88 5.20 4.62
N MET A 26 9.62 6.49 4.82
CA MET A 26 10.33 7.58 4.11
C MET A 26 11.83 7.62 4.44
N ILE A 27 12.21 7.29 5.69
CA ILE A 27 13.61 7.18 6.08
C ILE A 27 14.25 5.97 5.38
N ALA A 28 13.60 4.81 5.40
CA ALA A 28 14.08 3.59 4.74
C ALA A 28 14.24 3.77 3.22
N ALA A 29 13.26 4.38 2.55
CA ALA A 29 13.36 4.73 1.13
C ALA A 29 14.48 5.77 0.87
N GLY A 30 14.79 6.60 1.85
CA GLY A 30 15.90 7.53 1.81
C GLY A 30 17.28 6.92 2.10
N SER A 31 17.34 5.74 2.71
CA SER A 31 18.58 5.01 3.02
C SER A 31 19.03 4.11 1.87
N SER A 32 18.13 3.76 0.94
CA SER A 32 18.48 2.96 -0.24
C SER A 32 19.41 3.68 -1.22
N THR A 33 19.58 5.00 -1.12
CA THR A 33 20.54 5.75 -1.95
C THR A 33 22.00 5.50 -1.55
N ILE A 34 22.26 5.10 -0.30
CA ILE A 34 23.61 4.78 0.19
C ILE A 34 24.13 3.49 -0.50
N LEU A 35 23.23 2.58 -0.86
CA LEU A 35 23.56 1.40 -1.64
C LEU A 35 24.13 1.74 -3.03
N SER A 36 23.69 2.82 -3.68
CA SER A 36 24.21 3.20 -5.00
C SER A 36 25.70 3.58 -4.98
N SER A 37 26.21 4.09 -3.85
CA SER A 37 27.64 4.41 -3.65
C SER A 37 28.49 3.22 -3.22
N ILE A 38 27.89 2.10 -2.81
CA ILE A 38 28.61 0.93 -2.31
C ILE A 38 29.18 0.09 -3.46
N LEU A 39 28.51 0.01 -4.60
CA LEU A 39 28.98 -0.79 -5.73
C LEU A 39 30.36 -0.33 -6.25
N PRO A 40 30.57 0.98 -6.52
CA PRO A 40 31.89 1.47 -6.92
C PRO A 40 32.92 1.32 -5.80
N ALA A 41 32.54 1.57 -4.55
CA ALA A 41 33.44 1.48 -3.39
C ALA A 41 33.96 0.05 -3.16
N ILE A 42 33.09 -0.95 -3.28
CA ILE A 42 33.46 -2.38 -3.25
C ILE A 42 34.32 -2.71 -4.47
N GLN A 43 33.89 -2.35 -5.67
CA GLN A 43 34.65 -2.66 -6.89
C GLN A 43 36.05 -2.03 -6.92
N THR A 44 36.25 -0.87 -6.26
CA THR A 44 37.58 -0.23 -6.14
C THR A 44 38.51 -0.90 -5.13
N SER A 45 37.96 -1.64 -4.17
CA SER A 45 38.74 -2.32 -3.12
C SER A 45 39.01 -3.80 -3.43
N LEU A 46 38.33 -4.38 -4.43
CA LEU A 46 38.36 -5.80 -4.79
C LEU A 46 39.18 -6.12 -6.05
N SER A 47 40.26 -5.41 -6.39
CA SER A 47 40.95 -5.64 -7.68
C SER A 47 41.44 -7.10 -7.91
N ASP A 48 41.60 -7.89 -6.84
CA ASP A 48 41.96 -9.31 -6.89
C ASP A 48 40.91 -10.26 -6.23
N GLU A 49 39.84 -9.74 -5.62
CA GLU A 49 38.84 -10.52 -4.87
C GLU A 49 37.50 -10.52 -5.65
N ASP A 50 36.79 -11.64 -5.64
CA ASP A 50 35.77 -11.98 -6.65
C ASP A 50 34.63 -10.93 -6.78
N PRO A 51 34.63 -10.11 -7.85
CA PRO A 51 33.64 -9.04 -8.02
C PRO A 51 32.22 -9.58 -8.27
N ALA A 52 32.08 -10.86 -8.67
CA ALA A 52 30.79 -11.51 -8.83
C ALA A 52 30.11 -11.73 -7.48
N ALA A 53 30.86 -12.14 -6.46
CA ALA A 53 30.33 -12.36 -5.11
C ALA A 53 29.79 -11.08 -4.48
N SER A 54 30.49 -9.95 -4.61
CA SER A 54 30.01 -8.66 -4.11
C SER A 54 28.78 -8.15 -4.85
N THR A 55 28.74 -8.34 -6.17
CA THR A 55 27.57 -7.98 -6.97
C THR A 55 26.35 -8.82 -6.59
N ALA A 56 26.55 -10.12 -6.32
CA ALA A 56 25.50 -11.01 -5.84
C ALA A 56 24.98 -10.62 -4.45
N LEU A 57 25.88 -10.30 -3.50
CA LEU A 57 25.53 -9.83 -2.16
C LEU A 57 24.75 -8.50 -2.21
N PHE A 58 25.19 -7.58 -3.06
CA PHE A 58 24.50 -6.33 -3.30
C PHE A 58 23.07 -6.55 -3.83
N ALA A 59 22.91 -7.42 -4.83
CA ALA A 59 21.60 -7.77 -5.36
C ALA A 59 20.72 -8.46 -4.31
N PHE A 60 21.29 -9.33 -3.49
CA PHE A 60 20.59 -9.99 -2.39
C PHE A 60 20.06 -9.00 -1.35
N ILE A 61 20.91 -8.10 -0.83
CA ILE A 61 20.51 -7.09 0.17
C ILE A 61 19.43 -6.18 -0.40
N ARG A 62 19.55 -5.77 -1.67
CA ARG A 62 18.56 -4.95 -2.36
C ARG A 62 17.20 -5.67 -2.42
N SER A 63 17.18 -6.94 -2.84
CA SER A 63 15.96 -7.74 -2.92
C SER A 63 15.33 -7.97 -1.55
N PHE A 64 16.15 -8.26 -0.53
CA PHE A 64 15.68 -8.43 0.84
C PHE A 64 15.02 -7.15 1.37
N GLY A 65 15.67 -5.99 1.19
CA GLY A 65 15.10 -4.70 1.57
C GLY A 65 13.79 -4.38 0.85
N ALA A 66 13.66 -4.73 -0.43
CA ALA A 66 12.43 -4.53 -1.19
C ALA A 66 11.26 -5.39 -0.67
N ILE A 67 11.51 -6.67 -0.36
CA ILE A 67 10.47 -7.59 0.16
C ILE A 67 9.90 -7.04 1.47
N TRP A 68 10.77 -6.74 2.43
CA TRP A 68 10.34 -6.26 3.75
C TRP A 68 9.81 -4.83 3.71
N GLY A 69 10.33 -3.99 2.83
CA GLY A 69 9.85 -2.63 2.60
C GLY A 69 8.40 -2.56 2.11
N ILE A 70 7.91 -3.60 1.43
CA ILE A 70 6.50 -3.70 0.99
C ILE A 70 5.66 -4.49 1.99
N ALA A 71 6.17 -5.62 2.49
CA ALA A 71 5.43 -6.51 3.36
C ALA A 71 4.96 -5.83 4.67
N ILE A 72 5.83 -5.03 5.29
CA ILE A 72 5.53 -4.35 6.56
C ILE A 72 4.38 -3.33 6.39
N PRO A 73 4.44 -2.35 5.46
CA PRO A 73 3.33 -1.44 5.22
C PRO A 73 2.01 -2.14 4.86
N VAL A 74 2.06 -3.21 4.07
CA VAL A 74 0.86 -3.99 3.69
C VAL A 74 0.23 -4.65 4.92
N ALA A 75 1.03 -5.29 5.77
CA ALA A 75 0.53 -5.90 7.01
C ALA A 75 -0.11 -4.86 7.94
N VAL A 76 0.50 -3.69 8.07
CA VAL A 76 -0.03 -2.56 8.84
C VAL A 76 -1.36 -2.07 8.25
N PHE A 77 -1.41 -1.82 6.95
CA PHE A 77 -2.62 -1.39 6.27
C PHE A 77 -3.75 -2.38 6.51
N ASN A 78 -3.47 -3.68 6.30
CA ASN A 78 -4.44 -4.75 6.53
C ASN A 78 -4.95 -4.76 7.98
N ASN A 79 -4.07 -4.57 8.96
CA ASN A 79 -4.47 -4.51 10.38
C ASN A 79 -5.36 -3.29 10.68
N GLN A 80 -5.02 -2.10 10.14
CA GLN A 80 -5.85 -0.91 10.34
C GLN A 80 -7.18 -1.02 9.59
N PHE A 81 -7.17 -1.56 8.38
CA PHE A 81 -8.36 -1.80 7.58
C PHE A 81 -9.32 -2.76 8.30
N HIS A 82 -8.82 -3.88 8.85
CA HIS A 82 -9.64 -4.79 9.66
C HIS A 82 -10.26 -4.10 10.89
N ARG A 83 -9.50 -3.21 11.57
CA ARG A 83 -10.03 -2.45 12.71
C ARG A 83 -11.12 -1.46 12.31
N LEU A 84 -11.12 -0.96 11.08
CA LEU A 84 -12.09 0.01 10.57
C LEU A 84 -13.23 -0.65 9.80
N LEU A 85 -13.12 -1.95 9.50
CA LEU A 85 -14.08 -2.73 8.72
C LEU A 85 -15.51 -2.65 9.29
N TYR A 86 -15.65 -2.56 10.63
CA TYR A 86 -16.95 -2.46 11.30
C TYR A 86 -17.75 -1.21 10.90
N LEU A 87 -17.07 -0.12 10.52
CA LEU A 87 -17.72 1.12 10.07
C LEU A 87 -18.41 0.96 8.72
N ILE A 88 -17.92 0.04 7.89
CA ILE A 88 -18.52 -0.28 6.59
C ILE A 88 -19.67 -1.29 6.77
N GLN A 89 -19.68 -2.04 7.88
CA GLN A 89 -20.70 -3.03 8.24
C GLN A 89 -21.81 -2.47 9.14
N GLY A 90 -21.93 -1.14 9.27
CA GLY A 90 -23.08 -0.49 9.92
C GLY A 90 -24.43 -1.01 9.40
N PRO A 91 -25.53 -0.83 10.16
CA PRO A 91 -26.80 -1.49 9.87
C PRO A 91 -27.14 -1.26 8.41
N ALA A 92 -27.43 -2.35 7.69
CA ALA A 92 -27.79 -2.30 6.29
C ALA A 92 -29.11 -1.54 6.14
N GLU A 93 -29.05 -0.21 6.17
CA GLU A 93 -29.91 0.61 5.36
C GLU A 93 -29.62 0.17 3.93
N GLY A 94 -30.54 -0.70 3.47
CA GLY A 94 -30.36 -1.48 2.26
C GLY A 94 -29.92 -0.60 1.11
N PRO A 95 -29.17 -1.16 0.15
CA PRO A 95 -28.53 -0.38 -0.89
C PRO A 95 -29.50 0.64 -1.52
N PRO A 96 -29.05 1.84 -1.95
CA PRO A 96 -29.94 2.87 -2.51
C PRO A 96 -30.73 2.41 -3.75
N TRP A 97 -30.38 1.25 -4.31
CA TRP A 97 -31.07 0.56 -5.39
C TRP A 97 -31.98 -0.60 -4.93
N ARG A 98 -32.34 -0.68 -3.64
CA ARG A 98 -33.35 -1.60 -3.12
C ARG A 98 -34.72 -1.15 -3.66
N MET A 99 -34.92 -1.44 -4.94
CA MET A 99 -36.19 -1.31 -5.63
C MET A 99 -37.19 -2.13 -4.84
N ASP A 100 -38.14 -1.44 -4.23
CA ASP A 100 -39.29 -2.07 -3.60
C ASP A 100 -39.90 -3.07 -4.61
N LYS A 101 -40.43 -4.21 -4.14
CA LYS A 101 -41.14 -5.21 -4.96
C LYS A 101 -42.15 -4.55 -5.90
N HIS A 102 -42.73 -3.43 -5.47
CA HIS A 102 -43.63 -2.59 -6.27
C HIS A 102 -42.95 -1.92 -7.47
N MET A 103 -41.68 -1.51 -7.36
CA MET A 103 -40.89 -0.93 -8.46
C MET A 103 -40.40 -1.99 -9.46
N ILE A 104 -40.12 -3.22 -9.02
CA ILE A 104 -39.80 -4.35 -9.92
C ILE A 104 -41.02 -4.72 -10.76
N MET A 105 -42.20 -4.81 -10.14
CA MET A 105 -43.47 -5.02 -10.82
C MET A 105 -43.75 -3.90 -11.83
N LEU A 106 -43.50 -2.65 -11.45
CA LEU A 106 -43.72 -1.50 -12.32
C LEU A 106 -42.81 -1.55 -13.57
N ARG A 107 -41.53 -1.91 -13.42
CA ARG A 107 -40.63 -2.11 -14.58
C ARG A 107 -41.05 -3.28 -15.46
N ALA A 108 -41.47 -4.41 -14.88
CA ALA A 108 -41.98 -5.55 -15.66
C ALA A 108 -43.25 -5.18 -16.44
N TYR A 109 -44.16 -4.42 -15.82
CA TYR A 109 -45.38 -3.93 -16.48
C TYR A 109 -45.06 -2.97 -17.63
N LEU A 110 -44.18 -2.00 -17.40
CA LEU A 110 -43.78 -1.04 -18.42
C LEU A 110 -43.05 -1.70 -19.59
N LEU A 111 -42.19 -2.69 -19.35
CA LEU A 111 -41.52 -3.43 -20.43
C LEU A 111 -42.50 -4.29 -21.24
N THR A 112 -43.52 -4.85 -20.61
CA THR A 112 -44.54 -5.66 -21.30
C THR A 112 -45.50 -4.80 -22.12
N HIS A 113 -45.84 -3.59 -21.65
CA HIS A 113 -46.77 -2.68 -22.36
C HIS A 113 -46.10 -1.78 -23.40
N PHE A 114 -44.85 -1.33 -23.17
CA PHE A 114 -44.15 -0.41 -24.07
C PHE A 114 -43.06 -1.07 -24.92
N GLY A 115 -42.69 -2.32 -24.64
CA GLY A 115 -41.70 -3.08 -25.43
C GLY A 115 -42.17 -3.48 -26.83
N ASN A 116 -43.47 -3.38 -27.12
CA ASN A 116 -44.06 -3.83 -28.39
C ASN A 116 -44.19 -2.72 -29.46
N LEU A 117 -43.56 -1.56 -29.25
CA LEU A 117 -43.58 -0.42 -30.18
C LEU A 117 -42.24 -0.19 -30.91
N ARG A 118 -41.38 -1.21 -30.94
CA ARG A 118 -40.19 -1.25 -31.81
C ARG A 118 -40.23 -2.49 -32.71
N SER A 119 -41.14 -2.46 -33.68
CA SER A 119 -41.04 -3.23 -34.93
C SER A 119 -41.42 -2.32 -36.09
#